data_AF-A0A7V8WD30-F1
#
_entry.id   AF-A0A7V8WD30-F1
#
_cell.length_a   1.000
_cell.length_b   1.000
_cell.length_c   1.000
_cell.angle_alpha   90.00
_cell.angle_beta   90.00
_cell.angle_gamma   90.00
#
_symmetry.space_group_name_H-M   'P 1'
#
loop_
_entity.id
_entity.type
_entity.pdbx_description
1 polymer ?
#
loop_
_entity_poly.entity_id
_entity_poly.type
_entity_poly.pdbx_seq_one_letter_code
_entity_poly.pdbx_strand_id
1 'polypeptide(L)' 'SHVDEVSAAFQLLAEVKRWMDVTYQPQGYNVGWNCGAVGGPDVMHAHMHVIPRFEQEPYAGRGIRYWLKQEPNRWR' A
#
# COMPACT_ATOMS: atom_id res chain seq x y z
N SER A 1 20.08 3.37 13.70
CA SER A 1 20.19 4.48 12.72
C SER A 1 18.93 4.50 11.87
N HIS A 2 18.59 5.61 11.20
CA HIS A 2 17.39 5.66 10.32
C HIS A 2 17.42 4.60 9.20
N VAL A 3 18.61 4.14 8.80
CA VAL A 3 18.78 3.06 7.81
C VAL A 3 18.29 1.71 8.36
N ASP A 4 18.48 1.47 9.66
CA ASP A 4 18.09 0.21 10.30
C ASP A 4 16.56 0.09 10.40
N GLU A 5 15.86 1.19 10.66
CA GLU A 5 14.40 1.23 10.74
C GLU A 5 13.74 0.95 9.39
N VAL A 6 14.29 1.52 8.31
CA VAL A 6 13.82 1.22 6.95
C VAL A 6 14.07 -0.25 6.62
N SER A 7 15.27 -0.77 6.92
CA SER A 7 15.58 -2.19 6.68
C SER A 7 14.61 -3.11 7.45
N ALA A 8 14.36 -2.83 8.72
CA ALA A 8 13.42 -3.59 9.55
C ALA A 8 11.99 -3.55 8.99
N ALA A 9 11.53 -2.40 8.51
CA ALA A 9 10.20 -2.29 7.88
C ALA A 9 10.08 -3.15 6.61
N PHE A 10 11.12 -3.20 5.78
CA PHE A 10 11.13 -4.05 4.57
C PHE A 10 11.25 -5.54 4.90
N GLN A 11 11.94 -5.90 5.98
CA GLN A 11 11.95 -7.28 6.47
C GLN A 11 10.57 -7.72 6.93
N LEU A 12 9.87 -6.87 7.69
CA LEU A 12 8.50 -7.13 8.12
C LEU A 12 7.54 -7.20 6.92
N LEU A 13 7.70 -6.34 5.90
CA LEU A 13 6.93 -6.43 4.65
C LEU A 13 7.06 -7.81 4.01
N ALA A 14 8.29 -8.33 3.91
CA ALA A 14 8.54 -9.63 3.29
C ALA A 14 7.88 -10.77 4.08
N GLU A 15 7.86 -10.68 5.41
CA GLU A 15 7.16 -11.64 6.26
C GLU A 15 5.64 -11.59 6.07
N VAL A 16 5.06 -10.39 6.16
CA VAL A 16 3.61 -10.17 5.97
C VAL A 16 3.18 -10.66 4.59
N LYS A 17 3.94 -10.32 3.54
CA LYS A 17 3.65 -10.78 2.18
C LYS A 17 3.64 -12.30 2.12
N ARG A 18 4.68 -12.97 2.64
CA ARG A 18 4.77 -14.44 2.62
C ARG A 18 3.58 -15.08 3.34
N TRP A 19 3.19 -14.54 4.49
CA TRP A 19 2.02 -15.00 5.23
C TRP A 19 0.73 -14.82 4.41
N MET A 20 0.55 -13.66 3.76
CA MET A 20 -0.59 -13.41 2.88
C MET A 20 -0.61 -14.30 1.64
N ASP A 21 0.55 -14.58 1.03
CA ASP A 21 0.68 -15.46 -0.12
C ASP A 21 0.14 -16.86 0.21
N VAL A 22 0.51 -17.39 1.38
CA VAL A 22 0.06 -18.71 1.85
C VAL A 22 -1.41 -18.70 2.25
N THR A 23 -1.86 -17.65 2.95
CA THR A 23 -3.19 -17.61 3.57
C THR A 23 -4.30 -17.29 2.57
N TYR A 24 -4.03 -16.39 1.62
CA TYR A 24 -5.06 -15.81 0.74
C TYR A 24 -4.79 -15.97 -0.75
N GLN A 25 -3.56 -16.31 -1.15
CA GLN A 25 -3.16 -16.46 -2.57
C GLN A 25 -3.55 -15.26 -3.47
N PRO A 26 -3.26 -14.01 -3.07
CA PRO A 26 -3.56 -12.85 -3.91
C PRO A 26 -2.72 -12.85 -5.19
N GLN A 27 -3.28 -12.32 -6.27
CA GLN A 27 -2.61 -12.22 -7.57
C GLN A 27 -1.79 -10.93 -7.74
N GLY A 28 -1.88 -10.01 -6.79
CA GLY A 28 -1.08 -8.78 -6.77
C GLY A 28 -1.15 -8.04 -5.44
N TYR A 29 -0.41 -6.94 -5.35
CA TYR A 29 -0.37 -6.09 -4.15
C TYR A 29 -0.27 -4.61 -4.52
N ASN A 30 -0.95 -3.77 -3.75
CA ASN A 30 -0.60 -2.35 -3.63
C ASN A 30 0.11 -2.15 -2.28
N VAL A 31 1.29 -1.54 -2.30
CA VAL A 31 2.07 -1.23 -1.09
C VAL A 31 2.42 0.25 -1.08
N GLY A 32 2.27 0.92 0.06
CA GLY A 32 2.60 2.34 0.15
C GLY A 32 2.42 2.96 1.53
N TRP A 33 2.83 4.22 1.65
CA TRP A 33 2.71 5.04 2.84
C TRP A 33 1.99 6.33 2.50
N ASN A 34 1.18 6.80 3.44
CA ASN A 34 0.64 8.16 3.42
C ASN A 34 1.52 9.04 4.29
N CYS A 35 2.06 10.13 3.72
CA CYS A 35 3.02 11.00 4.39
C CYS A 35 2.55 12.45 4.42
N GLY A 36 2.66 13.10 5.58
CA GLY A 36 2.25 14.49 5.78
C GLY A 36 0.73 14.68 5.82
N ALA A 37 0.28 15.84 6.28
CA ALA A 37 -1.15 16.11 6.52
C ALA A 37 -2.01 15.96 5.25
N VAL A 38 -1.50 16.35 4.08
CA VAL A 38 -2.22 16.23 2.80
C VAL A 38 -2.20 14.80 2.25
N GLY A 39 -1.25 13.97 2.67
CA GLY A 39 -1.15 12.57 2.27
C GLY A 39 -2.24 11.67 2.86
N GLY A 40 -3.06 12.20 3.79
CA GLY A 40 -4.18 11.49 4.40
C GLY A 40 -3.87 10.42 5.46
N PRO A 41 -2.74 10.43 6.20
CA PRO A 41 -2.64 9.59 7.39
C PRO A 41 -3.57 10.13 8.48
N ASP A 42 -4.44 9.28 9.03
CA ASP A 42 -5.33 9.62 10.16
C ASP A 42 -4.59 9.54 11.51
N VAL A 43 -3.45 8.84 11.54
CA VAL A 43 -2.64 8.65 12.75
C VAL A 43 -1.22 9.17 12.56
N MET A 44 -0.70 9.88 13.56
CA MET A 44 0.64 10.49 13.58
C MET A 44 1.75 9.46 13.86
N HIS A 45 1.79 8.37 13.09
CA HIS A 45 2.89 7.40 13.07
C HIS A 45 3.09 6.85 11.65
N ALA A 46 4.34 6.49 11.31
CA ALA A 46 4.64 5.84 10.05
C ALA A 46 4.02 4.43 10.02
N HIS A 47 3.06 4.20 9.12
CA HIS A 47 2.49 2.89 8.85
C HIS A 47 2.50 2.60 7.36
N MET A 48 2.82 1.36 7.01
CA MET A 48 2.83 0.86 5.65
C MET A 48 1.53 0.12 5.36
N HIS A 49 0.81 0.55 4.32
CA HIS A 49 -0.32 -0.22 3.81
C HIS A 49 0.20 -1.35 2.92
N VAL A 50 -0.26 -2.57 3.19
CA VAL A 50 -0.04 -3.75 2.35
C VAL A 50 -1.40 -4.31 1.98
N ILE A 51 -1.81 -4.09 0.74
CA ILE A 51 -3.18 -4.38 0.27
C ILE A 51 -3.10 -5.50 -0.77
N PRO A 52 -3.50 -6.74 -0.43
CA PRO A 52 -3.61 -7.83 -1.40
C PRO A 52 -4.68 -7.49 -2.44
N ARG A 53 -4.44 -7.88 -3.69
CA ARG A 53 -5.32 -7.64 -4.85
C ARG A 53 -5.67 -8.94 -5.53
N PHE A 54 -6.93 -9.06 -5.92
CA PHE A 54 -7.48 -10.25 -6.59
C PHE A 54 -8.03 -9.93 -7.98
N GLU A 55 -7.89 -10.86 -8.92
CA GLU A 55 -8.36 -10.67 -10.31
C GLU A 55 -9.87 -10.49 -10.42
N GLN A 56 -10.65 -11.09 -9.52
CA GLN A 56 -12.11 -10.99 -9.55
C GLN A 56 -12.65 -9.71 -8.91
N GLU A 57 -11.79 -8.82 -8.41
CA GLU A 57 -12.23 -7.54 -7.88
C GLU A 57 -12.77 -6.62 -8.98
N PRO A 58 -13.81 -5.80 -8.70
CA PRO A 58 -14.33 -4.83 -9.66
C PRO A 58 -13.28 -3.84 -10.20
N TYR A 59 -12.22 -3.59 -9.43
CA TYR A 59 -11.12 -2.68 -9.79
C TYR A 59 -9.79 -3.41 -10.00
N ALA A 60 -9.82 -4.70 -10.35
CA ALA A 60 -8.62 -5.44 -10.74
C ALA A 60 -7.86 -4.69 -11.87
N GLY A 61 -6.53 -4.74 -11.83
CA GLY A 61 -5.66 -3.99 -12.74
C GLY A 61 -5.62 -2.46 -12.52
N ARG A 62 -6.49 -1.89 -11.67
CA ARG A 62 -6.40 -0.49 -11.25
C ARG A 62 -5.43 -0.36 -10.08
N GLY A 63 -4.25 0.21 -10.33
CA GLY A 63 -3.27 0.56 -9.29
C GLY A 63 -3.60 1.86 -8.57
N ILE A 64 -2.75 2.26 -7.61
CA ILE A 64 -2.92 3.49 -6.80
C ILE A 64 -3.19 4.74 -7.68
N ARG A 65 -2.53 4.83 -8.84
CA ARG A 65 -2.69 5.93 -9.81
C ARG A 65 -4.10 6.08 -10.36
N TYR A 66 -4.93 5.04 -10.33
CA TYR A 66 -6.31 5.15 -10.80
C TYR A 66 -7.04 6.22 -10.00
N TRP A 67 -6.98 6.16 -8.67
CA TRP A 67 -7.65 7.10 -7.77
C TRP A 67 -7.14 8.53 -7.92
N LEU A 68 -5.85 8.69 -8.19
CA LEU A 68 -5.25 10.01 -8.41
C LEU A 68 -5.71 10.68 -9.71
N LYS A 69 -6.04 9.87 -10.73
CA LYS A 69 -6.42 10.34 -12.07
C LYS A 69 -7.91 10.60 -12.25
N GLN A 70 -8.70 10.53 -11.17
CA GLN A 70 -10.13 10.80 -11.26
C GLN A 70 -10.36 12.29 -11.53
N GLU A 71 -11.30 12.63 -12.41
CA GLU A 71 -11.68 14.02 -12.71
C GLU A 71 -11.95 14.87 -11.45
N PRO A 72 -12.67 14.36 -10.42
CA PRO A 72 -12.85 15.10 -9.16
C PRO A 72 -11.56 15.42 -8.40
N ASN A 73 -10.49 14.65 -8.62
CA ASN A 73 -9.19 14.83 -7.97
C ASN A 73 -8.18 15.60 -8.84
N ARG A 74 -8.62 16.16 -9.98
CA ARG A 74 -7.74 17.01 -10.78
C ARG A 74 -7.58 18.36 -10.10
N TRP A 75 -6.33 18.71 -9.81
CA TRP A 75 -5.96 20.06 -9.41
C TRP A 75 -6.35 21.06 -10.53
N ARG A 76 -6.94 22.20 -10.16
CA ARG A 76 -7.31 23.27 -11.08
C ARG A 76 -6.20 24.31 -11.19
#